data_AF-A0A9C8FYI1-F1
#
_entry.id   AF-A0A9C8FYI1-F1
#
_cell.length_a   1.000
_cell.length_b   1.000
_cell.length_c   1.000
_cell.angle_alpha   90.00
_cell.angle_beta   90.00
_cell.angle_gamma   90.00
#
_symmetry.space_group_name_H-M   'P 1'
#
loop_
_entity.id
_entity.type
_entity.pdbx_description
1 polymer ?
#
loop_
_entity_poly.entity_id
_entity_poly.type
_entity_poly.pdbx_seq_one_letter_code
_entity_poly.pdbx_strand_id
1 'polypeptide(L)'
;MSNGTSFCASGDCFLNRVLPDSPGSAFEALAALIGRADVRLTNLETTVDSGGCYPAATSGGTWARADAEVLSVFKKYHFNLVGWANNHSLDYSHGGLLATARALDEAGLKHAGAGEDLAAASAPAFL
;
A
#
# COMPACT_ATOMS: atom_id res chain seq x y z
N MET A 1 -26.15 -17.62 13.55
CA MET A 1 -25.01 -16.68 13.48
C MET A 1 -24.90 -16.27 12.02
N SER A 2 -24.87 -14.97 11.70
CA SER A 2 -24.77 -14.56 10.30
C SER A 2 -23.40 -14.96 9.74
N ASN A 3 -23.38 -15.82 8.73
CA ASN A 3 -22.20 -16.16 7.91
C ASN A 3 -21.81 -14.98 7.00
N GLY A 4 -21.66 -13.78 7.56
CA GLY A 4 -21.34 -12.57 6.79
C GLY A 4 -19.84 -12.34 6.74
N THR A 5 -19.30 -12.04 5.57
CA THR A 5 -17.94 -11.51 5.41
C THR A 5 -17.89 -10.09 5.97
N SER A 6 -16.95 -9.83 6.88
CA SER A 6 -16.72 -8.52 7.47
C SER A 6 -15.58 -7.78 6.76
N PHE A 7 -15.72 -6.46 6.65
CA PHE A 7 -14.77 -5.60 5.94
C PHE A 7 -14.27 -4.49 6.87
N CYS A 8 -12.97 -4.23 6.83
CA CYS A 8 -12.34 -3.02 7.36
C CYS A 8 -11.59 -2.36 6.22
N ALA A 9 -11.83 -1.07 6.03
CA ALA A 9 -11.23 -0.27 4.96
C ALA A 9 -10.62 1.00 5.56
N SER A 10 -9.43 1.36 5.11
CA SER A 10 -8.89 2.70 5.28
C SER A 10 -8.74 3.39 3.93
N GLY A 11 -8.63 4.72 3.96
CA GLY A 11 -8.29 5.51 2.78
C GLY A 11 -6.79 5.46 2.50
N ASP A 12 -6.26 6.61 2.12
CA ASP A 12 -4.90 6.73 1.64
C ASP A 12 -3.88 6.57 2.78
N CYS A 13 -2.99 5.59 2.58
CA CYS A 13 -1.85 5.29 3.42
C CYS A 13 -0.63 5.97 2.83
N PHE A 14 -0.56 7.29 3.01
CA PHE A 14 0.58 8.10 2.60
C PHE A 14 1.69 7.99 3.66
N LEU A 15 2.60 7.03 3.48
CA LEU A 15 3.71 6.77 4.38
C LEU A 15 5.05 7.09 3.72
N ASN A 16 5.92 7.80 4.42
CA ASN A 16 7.32 8.01 4.03
C ASN A 16 8.31 7.38 5.02
N ARG A 17 7.81 6.82 6.14
CA ARG A 17 8.58 6.21 7.23
C ARG A 17 7.76 5.12 7.90
N VAL A 18 8.44 4.19 8.56
CA VAL A 18 7.78 3.24 9.45
C VAL A 18 7.15 3.95 10.66
N LEU A 19 6.03 3.40 11.14
CA LEU A 19 5.40 3.87 12.37
C LEU A 19 6.11 3.25 13.59
N PRO A 20 6.39 4.04 14.64
CA PRO A 20 7.10 3.53 15.81
C PRO A 20 6.35 2.39 16.48
N ASP A 21 7.08 1.52 17.17
CA ASP A 21 6.48 0.60 18.13
C ASP A 21 6.05 1.37 19.37
N SER A 22 4.80 1.19 19.77
CA SER A 22 4.22 1.92 20.91
C SER A 22 3.18 1.03 21.60
N PRO A 23 3.62 0.07 22.44
CA PRO A 23 2.71 -0.80 23.18
C PRO A 23 1.74 0.00 24.05
N GLY A 24 0.49 -0.44 24.14
CA GLY A 24 -0.59 0.23 24.87
C GLY A 24 -1.07 1.55 24.24
N SER A 25 -0.59 1.91 23.04
CA SER A 25 -0.98 3.15 22.37
C SER A 25 -2.24 2.98 21.51
N ALA A 26 -2.77 4.11 21.04
CA ALA A 26 -3.85 4.13 20.05
C ALA A 26 -3.48 3.37 18.75
N PHE A 27 -2.19 3.23 18.42
CA PHE A 27 -1.75 2.47 17.26
C PHE A 27 -1.99 0.96 17.41
N GLU A 28 -1.77 0.41 18.60
CA GLU A 28 -2.05 -1.00 18.88
C GLU A 28 -3.56 -1.26 18.86
N ALA A 29 -4.34 -0.36 19.46
CA ALA A 29 -5.80 -0.43 19.42
C ALA A 29 -6.34 -0.36 17.97
N LEU A 30 -5.73 0.46 17.11
CA LEU A 30 -6.07 0.56 15.69
C LEU A 30 -5.73 -0.73 14.92
N ALA A 31 -4.54 -1.29 15.12
CA ALA A 31 -4.17 -2.58 14.52
C ALA A 31 -5.15 -3.69 14.96
N ALA A 32 -5.47 -3.76 16.25
CA ALA A 32 -6.44 -4.71 16.78
C ALA A 32 -7.86 -4.50 16.25
N LEU A 33 -8.26 -3.25 15.94
CA LEU A 33 -9.54 -2.95 15.30
C LEU A 33 -9.58 -3.46 13.86
N ILE A 34 -8.54 -3.16 13.07
CA ILE A 34 -8.43 -3.59 11.67
C ILE A 34 -8.42 -5.12 11.59
N GLY A 35 -7.63 -5.78 12.45
CA GLY A 35 -7.44 -7.23 12.49
C GLY A 35 -8.70 -8.06 12.79
N ARG A 36 -9.83 -7.43 13.19
CA ARG A 36 -11.10 -8.13 13.47
C ARG A 36 -11.90 -8.49 12.22
N ALA A 37 -11.67 -7.81 11.10
CA ALA A 37 -12.42 -8.04 9.87
C ALA A 37 -11.80 -9.15 9.01
N ASP A 38 -12.59 -9.85 8.19
CA ASP A 38 -12.10 -10.88 7.26
C ASP A 38 -11.31 -10.27 6.10
N VAL A 39 -11.84 -9.18 5.54
CA VAL A 39 -11.21 -8.39 4.47
C VAL A 39 -10.75 -7.05 5.04
N ARG A 40 -9.46 -6.74 4.86
CA ARG A 40 -8.78 -5.60 5.48
C ARG A 40 -7.98 -4.87 4.42
N LEU A 41 -8.56 -3.80 3.89
CA LEU A 41 -8.10 -3.12 2.68
C LEU A 41 -7.66 -1.66 2.95
N THR A 42 -6.67 -1.22 2.19
CA THR A 42 -6.10 0.14 2.26
C THR A 42 -5.55 0.57 0.90
N ASN A 43 -5.30 1.86 0.70
CA ASN A 43 -4.65 2.40 -0.49
C ASN A 43 -3.20 2.82 -0.19
N LEU A 44 -2.19 2.20 -0.81
CA LEU A 44 -0.80 2.68 -0.75
C LEU A 44 -0.65 3.90 -1.64
N GLU A 45 -0.43 5.07 -1.05
CA GLU A 45 -0.37 6.36 -1.75
C GLU A 45 1.05 6.94 -1.84
N THR A 46 2.06 6.07 -1.87
CA THR A 46 3.48 6.46 -2.00
C THR A 46 4.19 5.54 -2.98
N THR A 47 5.06 6.09 -3.84
CA THR A 47 5.97 5.26 -4.65
C THR A 47 7.01 4.57 -3.75
N VAL A 48 7.18 3.26 -3.91
CA VAL A 48 8.18 2.48 -3.17
C VAL A 48 9.37 2.18 -4.07
N ASP A 49 10.48 2.85 -3.80
CA ASP A 49 11.72 2.79 -4.59
C ASP A 49 12.92 3.14 -3.69
N SER A 50 13.99 2.35 -3.76
CA SER A 50 15.23 2.52 -2.97
C SER A 50 16.24 3.48 -3.61
N GLY A 51 15.80 4.33 -4.54
CA GLY A 51 16.65 5.20 -5.34
C GLY A 51 17.10 4.57 -6.64
N GLY A 52 17.04 5.36 -7.72
CA GLY A 52 17.41 4.95 -9.07
C GLY A 52 16.38 5.35 -10.12
N CYS A 53 15.13 5.58 -9.71
CA CYS A 53 14.09 6.09 -10.58
C CYS A 53 14.14 7.61 -10.71
N TYR A 54 13.81 8.13 -11.90
CA TYR A 54 13.73 9.57 -12.15
C TYR A 54 12.31 10.09 -11.89
N PRO A 55 12.17 11.30 -11.31
CA PRO A 55 10.85 11.89 -11.06
C PRO A 55 10.13 12.17 -12.38
N ALA A 56 8.81 12.01 -12.37
CA ALA A 56 7.94 12.48 -13.44
C ALA A 56 8.02 14.00 -13.57
N ALA A 57 7.74 14.54 -14.76
CA ALA A 57 7.80 15.98 -15.03
C ALA A 57 6.84 16.79 -14.13
N THR A 58 5.75 16.16 -13.67
CA THR A 58 4.74 16.75 -12.81
C THR A 58 4.26 15.71 -11.80
N SER A 59 4.11 16.09 -10.53
CA SER A 59 3.58 15.24 -9.46
C SER A 59 2.22 15.71 -8.89
N GLY A 60 1.75 16.90 -9.28
CA GLY A 60 0.53 17.48 -8.69
C GLY A 60 0.69 18.01 -7.27
N GLY A 61 1.92 18.03 -6.71
CA GLY A 61 2.22 18.70 -5.44
C GLY A 61 3.54 18.26 -4.82
N THR A 62 3.75 16.94 -4.73
CA THR A 62 4.98 16.36 -4.17
C THR A 62 5.32 15.06 -4.87
N TRP A 63 6.61 14.79 -5.06
CA TRP A 63 7.10 13.48 -5.47
C TRP A 63 7.22 12.60 -4.22
N ALA A 64 6.18 11.83 -3.94
CA ALA A 64 6.09 10.92 -2.81
C ALA A 64 6.95 9.67 -3.06
N ARG A 65 7.91 9.43 -2.17
CA ARG A 65 8.73 8.21 -2.18
C ARG A 65 8.99 7.71 -0.78
N ALA A 66 9.06 6.39 -0.64
CA ALA A 66 9.52 5.70 0.55
C ALA A 66 10.39 4.50 0.20
N ASP A 67 11.26 4.11 1.13
CA ASP A 67 11.95 2.83 1.07
C ASP A 67 10.98 1.68 1.37
N ALA A 68 11.28 0.48 0.87
CA ALA A 68 10.42 -0.71 1.01
C ALA A 68 10.11 -1.10 2.47
N GLU A 69 10.87 -0.61 3.44
CA GLU A 69 10.61 -0.82 4.87
C GLU A 69 9.20 -0.37 5.29
N VAL A 70 8.63 0.66 4.65
CA VAL A 70 7.27 1.14 4.98
C VAL A 70 6.19 0.09 4.72
N LEU A 71 6.44 -0.89 3.84
CA LEU A 71 5.50 -1.98 3.57
C LEU A 71 5.30 -2.90 4.79
N SER A 72 6.23 -2.88 5.75
CA SER A 72 6.06 -3.58 7.04
C SER A 72 4.84 -3.09 7.84
N VAL A 73 4.46 -1.82 7.66
CA VAL A 73 3.29 -1.22 8.33
C VAL A 73 2.01 -1.95 7.92
N PHE A 74 1.88 -2.34 6.65
CA PHE A 74 0.68 -3.01 6.16
C PHE A 74 0.46 -4.35 6.87
N LYS A 75 1.54 -5.11 7.09
CA LYS A 75 1.51 -6.36 7.87
C LYS A 75 1.24 -6.11 9.35
N LYS A 76 1.90 -5.11 9.94
CA LYS A 76 1.74 -4.73 11.36
C LYS A 76 0.30 -4.34 11.71
N TYR A 77 -0.41 -3.69 10.78
CA TYR A 77 -1.81 -3.31 10.93
C TYR A 77 -2.78 -4.34 10.32
N HIS A 78 -2.27 -5.53 9.97
CA HIS A 78 -3.03 -6.68 9.49
C HIS A 78 -3.73 -6.51 8.14
N PHE A 79 -3.44 -5.48 7.34
CA PHE A 79 -4.02 -5.35 6.00
C PHE A 79 -3.67 -6.58 5.15
N ASN A 80 -4.66 -7.11 4.43
CA ASN A 80 -4.51 -8.28 3.55
C ASN A 80 -4.83 -7.98 2.08
N LEU A 81 -5.33 -6.79 1.76
CA LEU A 81 -5.45 -6.26 0.39
C LEU A 81 -4.92 -4.84 0.32
N VAL A 82 -4.19 -4.52 -0.75
CA VAL A 82 -3.62 -3.19 -0.99
C VAL A 82 -4.03 -2.69 -2.38
N GLY A 83 -4.83 -1.62 -2.43
CA GLY A 83 -4.99 -0.82 -3.63
C GLY A 83 -3.81 0.14 -3.79
N TRP A 84 -3.45 0.47 -5.02
CA TRP A 84 -2.38 1.45 -5.26
C TRP A 84 -2.55 2.18 -6.59
N ALA A 85 -3.81 2.33 -7.03
CA ALA A 85 -4.22 3.12 -8.18
C ALA A 85 -4.56 4.54 -7.72
N ASN A 86 -3.59 5.45 -7.73
CA ASN A 86 -3.79 6.81 -7.27
C ASN A 86 -2.85 7.79 -7.98
N ASN A 87 -2.95 9.07 -7.65
CA ASN A 87 -2.17 10.13 -8.29
C ASN A 87 -0.67 10.06 -7.98
N HIS A 88 -0.23 9.30 -6.98
CA HIS A 88 1.18 9.16 -6.61
C HIS A 88 1.86 7.91 -7.20
N SER A 89 1.11 7.01 -7.86
CA SER A 89 1.66 5.78 -8.46
C SER A 89 2.69 6.03 -9.58
N LEU A 90 2.71 7.23 -10.15
CA LEU A 90 3.61 7.64 -11.23
C LEU A 90 4.56 8.79 -10.85
N ASP A 91 4.71 9.10 -9.56
CA ASP A 91 5.60 10.19 -9.14
C ASP A 91 7.03 9.98 -9.65
N TYR A 92 7.53 8.75 -9.64
CA TYR A 92 8.85 8.42 -10.20
C TYR A 92 8.76 7.73 -11.56
N SER A 93 7.80 8.19 -12.37
CA SER A 93 7.54 7.69 -13.72
C SER A 93 7.28 6.17 -13.75
N HIS A 94 7.38 5.56 -14.93
CA HIS A 94 7.24 4.11 -15.09
C HIS A 94 8.26 3.30 -14.27
N GLY A 95 9.46 3.85 -14.03
CA GLY A 95 10.46 3.20 -13.18
C GLY A 95 9.95 2.98 -11.75
N GLY A 96 9.40 4.04 -11.14
CA GLY A 96 8.82 4.00 -9.81
C GLY A 96 7.58 3.11 -9.71
N LEU A 97 6.74 3.10 -10.75
CA LEU A 97 5.59 2.20 -10.84
C LEU A 97 6.02 0.73 -10.77
N LEU A 98 6.98 0.34 -11.61
CA LEU A 98 7.48 -1.03 -11.66
C LEU A 98 8.27 -1.40 -10.40
N ALA A 99 8.99 -0.45 -9.80
CA ALA A 99 9.66 -0.66 -8.52
C ALA A 99 8.66 -0.92 -7.39
N THR A 100 7.56 -0.17 -7.35
CA THR A 100 6.50 -0.33 -6.36
C THR A 100 5.82 -1.70 -6.50
N ALA A 101 5.49 -2.11 -7.72
CA ALA A 101 4.94 -3.46 -7.99
C ALA A 101 5.86 -4.57 -7.44
N ARG A 102 7.16 -4.52 -7.77
CA ARG A 102 8.15 -5.50 -7.27
C ARG A 102 8.24 -5.49 -5.75
N ALA A 103 8.27 -4.31 -5.14
CA ALA A 103 8.34 -4.20 -3.67
C ALA A 103 7.11 -4.80 -2.98
N LEU A 104 5.91 -4.60 -3.55
CA LEU A 104 4.68 -5.22 -3.05
C LEU A 104 4.71 -6.75 -3.19
N ASP A 105 5.19 -7.26 -4.32
CA ASP A 105 5.36 -8.70 -4.57
C ASP A 105 6.38 -9.33 -3.62
N GLU A 106 7.55 -8.71 -3.44
CA GLU A 106 8.62 -9.14 -2.53
C GLU A 106 8.16 -9.08 -1.06
N ALA A 107 7.33 -8.08 -0.71
CA ALA A 107 6.69 -8.01 0.59
C ALA A 107 5.59 -9.08 0.77
N GLY A 108 5.18 -9.80 -0.28
CA GLY A 108 4.12 -10.80 -0.23
C GLY A 108 2.75 -10.21 0.07
N LEU A 109 2.52 -8.93 -0.27
CA LEU A 109 1.24 -8.27 -0.11
C LEU A 109 0.36 -8.58 -1.33
N LYS A 110 -0.93 -8.84 -1.11
CA LYS A 110 -1.89 -8.98 -2.20
C LYS A 110 -2.29 -7.57 -2.64
N HIS A 111 -2.01 -7.22 -3.90
CA HIS A 111 -2.23 -5.86 -4.40
C HIS A 111 -2.86 -5.82 -5.79
N ALA A 112 -3.58 -4.74 -6.08
CA ALA A 112 -4.25 -4.52 -7.35
C ALA A 112 -4.44 -3.02 -7.67
N GLY A 113 -4.74 -2.73 -8.94
CA GLY A 113 -5.16 -1.41 -9.42
C GLY A 113 -4.11 -0.66 -10.25
N ALA A 114 -2.85 -1.10 -10.25
CA ALA A 114 -1.83 -0.56 -11.13
C ALA A 114 -0.90 -1.68 -11.63
N GLY A 115 -0.26 -1.48 -12.77
CA GLY A 115 0.56 -2.49 -13.43
C GLY A 115 1.29 -1.93 -14.64
N GLU A 116 2.17 -2.74 -15.24
CA GLU A 116 2.99 -2.36 -16.39
C GLU A 116 2.18 -2.05 -17.65
N ASP A 117 0.99 -2.64 -17.74
CA ASP A 117 0.03 -2.43 -18.81
C ASP A 117 -1.42 -2.48 -18.27
N LEU A 118 -2.39 -2.29 -19.17
CA LEU A 118 -3.81 -2.31 -18.81
C LEU A 118 -4.29 -3.68 -18.31
N ALA A 119 -3.69 -4.78 -18.79
CA ALA A 119 -4.07 -6.12 -18.36
C ALA A 119 -3.62 -6.38 -16.92
N ALA A 120 -2.38 -6.03 -16.58
CA ALA A 120 -1.85 -6.10 -15.22
C ALA A 120 -2.59 -5.14 -14.28
N ALA A 121 -2.85 -3.89 -14.71
CA ALA A 121 -3.55 -2.89 -13.88
C ALA A 121 -5.01 -3.27 -13.57
N SER A 122 -5.68 -4.00 -14.48
CA SER A 122 -7.06 -4.46 -14.30
C SER A 122 -7.19 -5.85 -13.67
N ALA A 123 -6.07 -6.55 -13.45
CA ALA A 123 -6.08 -7.87 -12.85
C ALA A 123 -6.52 -7.81 -11.38
N PRO A 124 -7.40 -8.71 -10.93
CA PRO A 124 -7.80 -8.77 -9.53
C PRO A 124 -6.72 -9.43 -8.66
N ALA A 125 -6.62 -8.99 -7.42
CA ALA A 125 -5.97 -9.75 -6.36
C ALA A 125 -6.97 -10.63 -5.62
N PHE A 126 -6.52 -11.78 -5.14
CA PHE A 126 -7.34 -12.75 -4.40
C PHE A 126 -6.80 -12.94 -2.98
N LEU A 127 -7.75 -13.05 -2.04
CA LEU A 127 -7.51 -13.39 -0.62
C LEU A 127 -7.59 -14.90 -0.39
#